data_AF-A0A5D8YTB1-F1
#
_entry.id   AF-A0A5D8YTB1-F1
#
_cell.length_a   1.000
_cell.length_b   1.000
_cell.length_c   1.000
_cell.angle_alpha   90.00
_cell.angle_beta   90.00
_cell.angle_gamma   90.00
#
_symmetry.space_group_name_H-M   'P 1'
#
loop_
_entity.id
_entity.type
_entity.pdbx_description
1 polymer ?
#
loop_
_entity_poly.entity_id
_entity_poly.type
_entity_poly.pdbx_seq_one_letter_code
_entity_poly.pdbx_strand_id
1 'polypeptide(L)' 'MKAQDIFIAHPQTVEQVNALKAFMQALKIKFEVSKEESYNPDFVQKVLESRQQAKEGKVTRVKKENLKEFLGL' A
#
# COMPACT_ATOMS: atom_id res chain seq x y z
N MET A 1 0.82 -26.49 -16.02
CA MET A 1 0.92 -26.18 -14.57
C MET A 1 -0.44 -25.63 -14.15
N LYS A 2 -1.06 -26.13 -13.06
CA LYS A 2 -2.31 -25.54 -12.56
C LYS A 2 -2.01 -24.14 -12.02
N ALA A 3 -2.78 -23.13 -12.41
CA ALA A 3 -2.70 -21.81 -11.81
C ALA A 3 -3.02 -21.94 -10.31
N GLN A 4 -2.20 -21.33 -9.47
CA GLN A 4 -2.49 -21.21 -8.03
C GLN A 4 -3.27 -19.92 -7.83
N ASP A 5 -4.53 -20.03 -7.44
CA ASP A 5 -5.36 -18.88 -7.11
C ASP A 5 -5.00 -18.37 -5.70
N ILE A 6 -4.58 -17.11 -5.61
CA ILE A 6 -4.22 -16.44 -4.35
C ILE A 6 -5.34 -15.47 -3.99
N PHE A 7 -5.84 -15.58 -2.76
CA PHE A 7 -6.88 -14.72 -2.21
C PHE A 7 -6.30 -13.79 -1.14
N ILE A 8 -6.52 -12.49 -1.29
CA ILE A 8 -6.13 -11.46 -0.31
C ILE A 8 -7.40 -10.84 0.26
N ALA A 9 -7.54 -10.82 1.58
CA ALA A 9 -8.68 -10.27 2.29
C ALA A 9 -8.26 -9.05 3.13
N HIS A 10 -9.08 -7.99 3.12
CA HIS A 10 -8.85 -6.75 3.88
C HIS A 10 -9.91 -6.57 4.98
N PRO A 11 -9.86 -7.35 6.08
CA PRO A 11 -10.81 -7.21 7.18
C PRO A 11 -10.65 -5.84 7.89
N GLN A 12 -11.77 -5.23 8.27
CA GLN A 12 -11.82 -3.90 8.90
C GLN A 12 -12.01 -3.96 10.43
N THR A 13 -12.48 -5.08 10.97
CA THR A 13 -12.71 -5.26 12.41
C THR A 13 -11.99 -6.48 12.96
N VAL A 14 -11.77 -6.47 14.28
CA VAL A 14 -11.17 -7.61 14.99
C VAL A 14 -12.03 -8.87 14.86
N GLU A 15 -13.36 -8.75 14.84
CA GLU A 15 -14.23 -9.91 14.65
C GLU A 15 -14.07 -10.52 13.26
N GLN A 16 -13.92 -9.70 12.21
CA GLN A 16 -13.70 -10.20 10.85
C GLN A 16 -12.37 -10.98 10.72
N VAL A 17 -11.30 -10.48 11.36
CA VAL A 17 -10.00 -11.18 11.41
C VAL A 17 -10.16 -12.53 12.11
N ASN A 18 -10.84 -12.56 13.26
CA ASN A 18 -11.03 -13.78 14.03
C ASN A 18 -11.88 -14.81 13.28
N ALA A 19 -12.94 -14.36 12.60
CA ALA A 19 -13.78 -15.23 11.78
C ALA A 19 -12.97 -15.87 10.64
N LEU A 20 -12.25 -15.06 9.85
CA LEU A 20 -11.41 -15.56 8.74
C LEU A 20 -10.37 -16.58 9.24
N LYS A 21 -9.71 -16.29 10.36
CA LYS A 21 -8.75 -17.21 10.98
C LYS A 21 -9.40 -18.55 11.34
N ALA A 22 -10.57 -18.53 11.96
CA ALA A 22 -11.30 -19.74 12.33
C ALA A 22 -11.71 -20.56 11.10
N PHE A 23 -12.22 -19.92 10.05
CA PHE A 23 -12.59 -20.61 8.81
C PHE A 23 -11.38 -21.24 8.11
N MET A 24 -10.27 -20.50 7.97
CA MET A 24 -9.06 -21.02 7.33
C MET A 24 -8.47 -22.21 8.10
N GLN A 25 -8.47 -22.14 9.43
CA GLN A 25 -8.04 -23.25 10.29
C GLN A 25 -8.96 -24.46 10.17
N ALA A 26 -10.29 -24.27 10.18
CA ALA A 26 -11.27 -25.34 10.05
C ALA A 26 -11.12 -26.09 8.71
N LEU A 27 -10.81 -25.34 7.64
CA LEU A 27 -10.59 -25.88 6.30
C LEU A 27 -9.15 -26.40 6.09
N LYS A 28 -8.28 -26.31 7.11
CA LYS A 28 -6.86 -26.70 7.05
C LYS A 28 -6.10 -26.01 5.90
N ILE A 29 -6.50 -24.79 5.56
CA ILE A 29 -5.84 -23.96 4.55
C ILE A 29 -4.64 -23.30 5.22
N LYS A 30 -3.48 -23.33 4.56
CA LYS A 30 -2.32 -22.55 4.99
C LYS A 30 -2.55 -21.08 4.65
N PHE A 31 -2.36 -20.20 5.63
CA PHE A 31 -2.51 -18.77 5.46
C PHE A 31 -1.42 -18.04 6.24
N GLU A 32 -1.15 -16.81 5.81
CA GLU A 32 -0.25 -15.88 6.49
C GLU A 32 -1.04 -14.62 6.81
N VAL A 33 -0.84 -14.10 8.03
CA VAL A 33 -1.40 -12.80 8.41
C VAL A 33 -0.31 -11.77 8.20
N SER A 34 -0.28 -11.19 7.00
CA SER A 34 0.52 -10.01 6.74
C SER A 34 -0.09 -8.85 7.50
N LYS A 35 0.55 -8.45 8.60
CA LYS A 35 0.42 -7.09 9.09
C LYS A 35 1.21 -6.23 8.13
N GLU A 36 0.70 -6.01 6.92
CA GLU A 36 1.18 -4.89 6.13
C GLU A 36 0.93 -3.67 6.99
N GLU A 37 2.02 -3.15 7.55
CA GLU A 37 2.02 -1.89 8.26
C GLU A 37 1.26 -0.92 7.37
N SER A 38 0.18 -0.35 7.92
CA SER A 38 -0.34 0.91 7.42
C SER A 38 0.86 1.75 7.02
N TYR A 39 0.95 2.16 5.75
CA TYR A 39 2.07 2.93 5.23
C TYR A 39 2.63 3.86 6.31
N ASN A 40 3.95 3.86 6.51
CA ASN A 40 4.58 4.63 7.57
C ASN A 40 3.88 6.02 7.66
N PRO A 41 3.36 6.41 8.83
CA PRO A 41 2.52 7.60 8.95
C PRO A 41 3.21 8.85 8.41
N ASP A 42 4.55 8.94 8.53
CA ASP A 42 5.35 10.03 7.96
C ASP A 42 5.34 10.01 6.44
N PHE A 43 5.34 8.83 5.82
CA PHE A 43 5.20 8.67 4.37
C PHE A 43 3.82 9.12 3.91
N VAL A 44 2.75 8.70 4.62
CA VAL A 44 1.37 9.14 4.31
C VAL A 44 1.24 10.65 4.43
N GLN A 45 1.79 11.24 5.49
CA GLN A 45 1.78 12.68 5.70
C GLN A 45 2.48 13.44 4.57
N LYS A 46 3.67 13.01 4.15
CA LYS A 46 4.41 13.61 3.02
C LYS A 46 3.62 13.54 1.71
N VAL A 47 2.95 12.42 1.45
CA VAL A 47 2.13 12.26 0.23
C VAL A 47 0.92 13.19 0.27
N LEU A 48 0.23 13.30 1.41
CA LEU A 48 -0.90 14.21 1.57
C LEU A 48 -0.48 15.67 1.41
N GLU A 49 0.65 16.07 1.99
CA GLU A 49 1.23 17.40 1.83
C GLU A 49 1.56 17.68 0.36
N SER A 50 2.24 16.76 -0.32
CA SER A 50 2.57 16.87 -1.75
C SER A 50 1.31 17.05 -2.62
N ARG A 51 0.22 16.31 -2.33
CA ARG A 51 -1.06 16.47 -3.03
C ARG A 51 -1.67 17.86 -2.81
N GLN A 52 -1.55 18.41 -1.60
CA GLN A 52 -2.04 19.74 -1.30
C GLN A 52 -1.21 20.82 -2.02
N GLN A 53 0.12 20.71 -1.98
CA GLN A 53 1.03 21.57 -2.74
C GLN A 53 0.71 21.54 -4.23
N ALA A 54 0.38 20.36 -4.79
CA ALA A 54 -0.04 20.23 -6.18
C ALA A 54 -1.33 20.98 -6.51
N LYS A 55 -2.34 20.92 -5.64
CA LYS A 55 -3.58 21.69 -5.79
C LYS A 55 -3.34 23.20 -5.70
N GLU A 56 -2.41 23.60 -4.85
CA GLU A 56 -2.00 25.00 -4.68
C GLU A 56 -1.04 25.50 -5.78
N GLY A 57 -0.69 24.64 -6.76
CA GLY A 57 0.23 24.99 -7.84
C GLY A 57 1.71 25.08 -7.43
N LYS A 58 2.06 24.66 -6.21
CA LYS A 58 3.44 24.59 -5.69
C LYS A 58 4.16 23.35 -6.22
N VAL A 59 4.25 23.23 -7.55
CA VAL A 59 4.90 22.09 -8.23
C VAL A 59 6.08 22.54 -9.06
N THR A 60 7.13 21.73 -9.07
CA THR A 60 8.23 21.91 -10.01
C THR A 60 8.03 20.97 -11.20
N ARG A 61 7.76 21.53 -12.38
CA ARG A 61 7.62 20.74 -13.60
C ARG A 61 8.97 20.59 -14.29
N VAL A 62 9.48 19.37 -14.33
CA VAL A 62 10.77 19.05 -14.94
C VAL A 62 10.52 18.37 -16.29
N LYS A 63 11.14 18.88 -17.36
CA LYS A 63 11.14 18.23 -18.68
C LYS A 63 12.14 17.09 -18.69
N LYS A 64 11.92 16.08 -19.55
CA LYS A 64 12.77 14.91 -19.64
C LYS A 64 14.23 15.28 -19.96
N GLU A 65 14.41 16.27 -20.84
CA GLU A 65 15.73 16.81 -21.20
C GLU A 65 16.51 17.36 -19.98
N ASN A 66 15.81 17.92 -18.99
CA ASN A 66 16.41 18.60 -17.83
C ASN A 66 16.48 17.72 -16.59
N LEU A 67 16.09 16.45 -16.69
CA LEU A 67 15.98 15.56 -15.52
C LEU A 67 17.34 15.29 -14.86
N LYS A 68 18.41 15.13 -15.65
CA LYS A 68 19.76 14.85 -15.11
C LYS A 68 20.29 16.02 -14.30
N GLU A 69 20.20 17.23 -14.86
CA GLU A 69 20.59 18.46 -14.19
C GLU A 69 19.77 18.71 -12.91
N PHE A 70 18.45 18.49 -12.97
CA PHE A 70 17.56 18.64 -11.82
C PHE A 70 17.91 17.66 -10.67
N LEU A 71 18.33 16.44 -11.01
CA LEU A 71 18.73 15.42 -10.03
C LEU A 71 20.20 15.55 -9.58
N GLY A 72 20.98 16.46 -10.16
CA GLY A 72 22.40 16.63 -9.87
C GLY A 72 23.26 15.43 -10.30
N LEU A 73 22.87 14.76 -11.39
CA LEU A 73 23.49 13.55 -11.92
C LEU A 73 24.29 13.81 -13.20
#